data_AF-A0A0A1X566-F1
#
_entry.id   AF-A0A0A1X566-F1
#
_cell.length_a   1.000
_cell.length_b   1.000
_cell.length_c   1.000
_cell.angle_alpha   90.00
_cell.angle_beta   90.00
_cell.angle_gamma   90.00
#
_symmetry.space_group_name_H-M   'P 1'
#
loop_
_entity.id
_entity.type
_entity.pdbx_description
1 polymer ?
#
loop_
_entity_poly.entity_id
_entity_poly.type
_entity_poly.pdbx_seq_one_letter_code
_entity_poly.pdbx_strand_id
1 'polypeptide(L)'
;VLPKFKVFKRKTKQGFIQRLVNEHEAIVENLFSKQGNREIYVGKQVELSTGEIGVIESTFGQKSKVKVRFNNGLTADTLNELKGGRFSNVKVMLNYKKYIFNKQLTLVQ
;
A
#
# COMPACT_ATOMS: atom_id res chain seq x y z
N VAL A 1 -12.17 -25.83 -23.45
CA VAL A 1 -11.55 -24.50 -23.28
C VAL A 1 -12.49 -23.61 -22.46
N LEU A 2 -12.10 -23.12 -21.27
CA LEU A 2 -12.95 -22.28 -20.40
C LEU A 2 -12.39 -20.83 -20.21
N PRO A 3 -12.26 -20.04 -21.29
CA PRO A 3 -11.74 -18.67 -21.23
C PRO A 3 -12.72 -17.60 -20.68
N LYS A 4 -13.93 -17.96 -20.23
CA LYS A 4 -14.97 -17.00 -19.79
C LYS A 4 -15.05 -16.76 -18.29
N PHE A 5 -14.38 -17.54 -17.44
CA PHE A 5 -14.46 -17.34 -16.00
C PHE A 5 -13.44 -16.31 -15.52
N LYS A 6 -13.94 -15.23 -14.91
CA LYS A 6 -13.17 -14.20 -14.19
C LYS A 6 -12.64 -14.77 -12.86
N VAL A 7 -11.69 -15.71 -12.93
CA VAL A 7 -11.07 -16.28 -11.72
C VAL A 7 -9.95 -15.37 -11.23
N PHE A 8 -10.11 -14.86 -10.00
CA PHE A 8 -9.12 -14.04 -9.32
C PHE A 8 -8.83 -14.59 -7.93
N LYS A 9 -7.62 -14.31 -7.43
CA LYS A 9 -7.26 -14.48 -6.03
C LYS A 9 -7.25 -13.11 -5.37
N ARG A 10 -7.99 -12.95 -4.27
CA ARG A 10 -7.83 -11.79 -3.40
C ARG A 10 -6.48 -11.93 -2.70
N LYS A 11 -5.69 -10.86 -2.75
CA LYS A 11 -4.40 -10.77 -2.09
C LYS A 11 -4.36 -9.50 -1.28
N THR A 12 -3.79 -9.62 -0.10
CA THR A 12 -3.54 -8.50 0.80
C THR A 12 -2.05 -8.47 1.08
N LYS A 13 -1.46 -7.28 0.95
CA LYS A 13 -0.10 -7.00 1.39
C LYS A 13 -0.16 -6.08 2.59
N GLN A 14 0.72 -6.31 3.56
CA GLN A 14 0.78 -5.53 4.78
C GLN A 14 2.18 -4.93 4.92
N GLY A 15 2.25 -3.70 5.41
CA GLY A 15 3.47 -2.99 5.73
C GLY A 15 3.24 -2.05 6.92
N PHE A 16 4.24 -1.27 7.25
CA PHE A 16 4.20 -0.35 8.38
C PHE A 16 4.73 1.01 7.94
N ILE A 17 4.22 2.08 8.54
CA ILE A 17 4.81 3.40 8.34
C ILE A 17 6.18 3.40 9.02
N GLN A 18 7.21 3.90 8.35
CA GLN A 18 8.53 4.07 8.95
C GLN A 18 8.75 5.51 9.42
N ARG A 19 8.32 6.48 8.61
CA ARG A 19 8.40 7.91 8.93
C ARG A 19 7.35 8.70 8.15
N LEU A 20 6.95 9.82 8.73
CA LEU A 20 6.22 10.87 8.01
C LEU A 20 7.20 11.77 7.28
N VAL A 21 6.88 12.12 6.04
CA VAL A 21 7.57 13.18 5.29
C VAL A 21 6.84 14.50 5.55
N ASN A 22 5.52 14.47 5.36
CA ASN A 22 4.60 15.58 5.54
C ASN A 22 3.31 15.06 6.19
N GLU A 23 2.39 15.97 6.54
CA GLU A 23 1.06 15.61 7.09
C GLU A 23 0.20 14.80 6.10
N HIS A 24 0.53 14.88 4.81
CA HIS A 24 -0.13 14.16 3.73
C HIS A 24 0.74 13.08 3.09
N GLU A 25 1.99 12.88 3.52
CA GLU A 25 2.91 11.94 2.88
C GLU A 25 3.67 11.12 3.92
N ALA A 26 3.64 9.80 3.76
CA ALA A 26 4.39 8.87 4.60
C ALA A 26 5.27 7.93 3.79
N ILE A 27 6.39 7.53 4.39
CA ILE A 27 7.22 6.43 3.88
C ILE A 27 6.80 5.15 4.56
N VAL A 28 6.36 4.19 3.76
CA VAL A 28 5.95 2.85 4.21
C VAL A 28 7.05 1.85 3.88
N GLU A 29 7.36 0.98 4.84
CA GLU A 29 8.32 -0.11 4.67
C GLU A 29 7.61 -1.48 4.74
N ASN A 30 8.26 -2.50 4.17
CA ASN A 30 7.88 -3.90 4.25
C ASN A 30 6.55 -4.28 3.55
N LEU A 31 5.97 -3.38 2.75
CA LEU A 31 4.76 -3.67 1.96
C LEU A 31 5.04 -4.66 0.80
N PHE A 32 6.26 -4.61 0.24
CA PHE A 32 6.69 -5.45 -0.88
C PHE A 32 7.97 -6.22 -0.54
N SER A 33 8.15 -7.37 -1.20
CA SER A 33 9.42 -8.11 -1.15
C SER A 33 10.52 -7.32 -1.86
N LYS A 34 11.77 -7.46 -1.41
CA LYS A 34 12.91 -6.69 -1.94
C LYS A 34 13.10 -6.85 -3.46
N GLN A 35 12.84 -8.05 -3.99
CA GLN A 35 13.02 -8.40 -5.41
C GLN A 35 11.79 -8.18 -6.30
N GLY A 36 10.61 -7.87 -5.72
CA GLY A 36 9.39 -7.71 -6.51
C GLY A 36 9.34 -6.38 -7.26
N ASN A 37 8.78 -6.38 -8.48
CA ASN A 37 8.58 -5.14 -9.22
C ASN A 37 7.50 -4.29 -8.53
N ARG A 38 7.89 -3.16 -7.95
CA ARG A 38 7.05 -2.31 -7.07
C ARG A 38 6.32 -1.24 -7.86
N GLU A 39 6.86 -0.87 -9.02
CA GLU A 39 6.34 0.19 -9.89
C GLU A 39 4.93 -0.12 -10.38
N ILE A 40 4.58 -1.40 -10.55
CA ILE A 40 3.23 -1.84 -10.93
C ILE A 40 2.14 -1.50 -9.90
N TYR A 41 2.54 -1.14 -8.67
CA TYR A 41 1.63 -0.76 -7.59
C TYR A 41 1.56 0.76 -7.37
N VAL A 42 2.33 1.54 -8.13
CA VAL A 42 2.21 3.01 -8.12
C VAL A 42 0.83 3.39 -8.65
N GLY A 43 0.19 4.35 -8.01
CA GLY A 43 -1.19 4.78 -8.26
C GLY A 43 -2.26 3.87 -7.64
N LYS A 44 -1.90 2.78 -6.96
CA LYS A 44 -2.86 1.94 -6.22
C LYS A 44 -3.15 2.52 -4.83
N GLN A 45 -4.38 2.33 -4.36
CA GLN A 45 -4.77 2.86 -3.05
C GLN A 45 -4.40 1.86 -1.97
N VAL A 46 -3.97 2.37 -0.83
CA VAL A 46 -3.68 1.62 0.39
C VAL A 46 -4.59 2.10 1.49
N GLU A 47 -4.89 1.22 2.43
CA GLU A 47 -5.72 1.49 3.58
C GLU A 47 -4.86 1.37 4.84
N LEU A 48 -4.99 2.32 5.75
CA LEU A 48 -4.39 2.26 7.06
C LEU A 48 -5.30 1.46 8.01
N SER A 49 -4.73 0.83 9.04
CA SER A 49 -5.52 0.14 10.08
C SER A 49 -6.48 1.06 10.82
N THR A 50 -6.24 2.37 10.74
CA THR A 50 -7.05 3.45 11.32
C THR A 50 -8.21 3.88 10.41
N GLY A 51 -8.31 3.33 9.18
CA GLY A 51 -9.38 3.59 8.22
C GLY A 51 -9.07 4.68 7.19
N GLU A 52 -7.90 5.29 7.27
CA GLU A 52 -7.45 6.31 6.30
C GLU A 52 -7.02 5.68 4.97
N ILE A 53 -7.35 6.35 3.87
CA ILE A 53 -7.02 5.88 2.52
C ILE A 53 -5.89 6.74 1.93
N GLY A 54 -4.82 6.07 1.53
CA GLY A 54 -3.69 6.67 0.82
C GLY A 54 -3.54 6.11 -0.60
N VAL A 55 -2.67 6.72 -1.39
CA VAL A 55 -2.29 6.27 -2.73
C VAL A 55 -0.78 6.16 -2.78
N ILE A 56 -0.26 5.06 -3.34
CA ILE A 56 1.17 4.91 -3.56
C ILE A 56 1.60 5.88 -4.67
N GLU A 57 2.33 6.93 -4.31
CA GLU A 57 2.77 7.96 -5.26
C GLU A 57 4.03 7.50 -6.01
N SER A 58 4.98 6.91 -5.30
CA SER A 58 6.28 6.53 -5.87
C SER A 58 6.97 5.44 -5.05
N THR A 59 7.97 4.80 -5.65
CA THR A 59 8.84 3.85 -4.95
C THR A 59 10.03 4.60 -4.34
N PHE A 60 10.50 4.19 -3.16
CA PHE A 60 11.54 4.90 -2.43
C PHE A 60 12.72 3.96 -2.11
N GLY A 61 13.84 4.12 -2.84
CA GLY A 61 15.11 3.44 -2.57
C GLY A 61 15.11 1.91 -2.66
N GLN A 62 16.16 1.29 -2.11
CA GLN A 62 16.45 -0.15 -2.32
C GLN A 62 15.66 -1.11 -1.40
N LYS A 63 15.28 -0.69 -0.19
CA LYS A 63 14.66 -1.54 0.87
C LYS A 63 13.13 -1.68 0.80
N SER A 64 12.55 -1.88 -0.38
CA SER A 64 11.08 -2.02 -0.56
C SER A 64 10.21 -0.93 0.07
N LYS A 65 10.77 0.27 0.26
CA LYS A 65 10.01 1.41 0.75
C LYS A 65 9.21 2.02 -0.38
N VAL A 66 8.05 2.56 -0.04
CA VAL A 66 7.20 3.30 -0.96
C VAL A 66 6.73 4.57 -0.28
N LYS A 67 6.52 5.60 -1.10
CA LYS A 67 5.90 6.83 -0.66
C LYS A 67 4.40 6.73 -0.88
N VAL A 68 3.63 6.94 0.18
CA VAL A 68 2.17 6.97 0.16
C VAL A 68 1.71 8.40 0.45
N ARG A 69 0.78 8.88 -0.38
CA ARG A 69 0.12 10.17 -0.24
C ARG A 69 -1.32 9.98 0.23
N PHE A 70 -1.74 10.75 1.23
CA PHE A 70 -3.08 10.74 1.80
C PHE A 70 -3.84 11.98 1.34
N ASN A 71 -4.83 11.81 0.46
CA ASN A 71 -5.59 12.93 -0.08
C ASN A 71 -6.49 13.59 0.98
N ASN A 72 -7.05 12.80 1.89
CA ASN A 72 -7.86 13.30 3.00
C ASN A 72 -7.03 13.69 4.24
N GLY A 73 -5.70 13.60 4.15
CA GLY A 73 -4.81 13.78 5.30
C GLY A 73 -4.86 12.61 6.28
N LEU A 74 -3.95 12.64 7.25
CA LEU A 74 -3.93 11.69 8.36
C LEU A 74 -4.82 12.22 9.50
N THR A 75 -5.48 11.32 10.22
CA THR A 75 -6.25 11.72 11.40
C THR A 75 -5.32 12.17 12.53
N ALA A 76 -5.82 13.04 13.41
CA ALA A 76 -5.01 13.56 14.53
C ALA A 76 -4.53 12.44 15.47
N ASP A 77 -5.32 11.37 15.62
CA ASP A 77 -4.94 10.19 16.41
C ASP A 77 -3.74 9.46 15.80
N THR A 78 -3.82 9.16 14.50
CA THR A 78 -2.71 8.57 13.74
C THR A 78 -1.47 9.46 13.78
N LEU A 79 -1.64 10.78 13.64
CA LEU A 79 -0.53 11.72 13.70
C LEU A 79 0.13 11.75 15.08
N ASN A 80 -0.65 11.63 16.17
CA ASN A 80 -0.13 11.53 17.53
C ASN A 80 0.58 10.20 17.78
N GLU A 81 0.04 9.07 17.32
CA GLU A 81 0.72 7.76 17.39
C GLU A 81 2.05 7.78 16.64
N LEU A 82 2.08 8.39 15.45
CA LEU A 82 3.28 8.53 14.63
C LEU A 82 4.29 9.49 15.26
N LYS A 83 3.86 10.64 15.79
CA LYS A 83 4.74 11.57 16.52
C LYS A 83 5.28 10.97 17.82
N GLY A 84 4.49 10.12 18.48
CA GLY A 84 4.87 9.38 19.69
C GLY A 84 5.81 8.20 19.44
N GLY A 85 6.28 7.98 18.21
CA GLY A 85 7.22 6.91 17.87
C GLY A 85 6.58 5.53 17.71
N ARG A 86 5.24 5.42 17.77
CA ARG A 86 4.49 4.16 17.69
C ARG A 86 4.15 3.76 16.25
N PHE A 87 5.13 3.91 15.37
CA PHE A 87 5.03 3.63 13.93
C PHE A 87 4.62 2.19 13.60
N SER A 88 4.98 1.24 14.46
CA SER A 88 4.69 -0.19 14.30
C SER A 88 3.23 -0.57 14.57
N ASN A 89 2.46 0.30 15.23
CA ASN A 89 1.05 0.02 15.53
C ASN A 89 0.16 0.25 14.31
N VAL A 90 0.53 1.24 13.48
CA VAL A 90 -0.21 1.62 12.28
C VAL A 90 0.19 0.73 11.10
N LYS A 91 -0.71 -0.18 10.72
CA LYS A 91 -0.51 -1.10 9.59
C LYS A 91 -1.03 -0.48 8.30
N VAL A 92 -0.27 -0.64 7.23
CA VAL A 92 -0.66 -0.24 5.88
C VAL A 92 -1.03 -1.49 5.10
N MET A 93 -2.24 -1.53 4.55
CA MET A 93 -2.79 -2.67 3.83
C MET A 93 -3.06 -2.30 2.38
N LEU A 94 -2.54 -3.12 1.46
CA LEU A 94 -2.84 -3.03 0.04
C LEU A 94 -3.67 -4.26 -0.34
N ASN A 95 -4.95 -4.03 -0.63
CA ASN A 95 -5.88 -5.05 -1.07
C ASN A 95 -5.97 -5.03 -2.60
N TYR A 96 -5.79 -6.18 -3.24
CA TYR A 96 -5.92 -6.30 -4.69
C TYR A 96 -6.38 -7.68 -5.14
N LYS A 97 -7.04 -7.73 -6.30
CA LYS A 97 -7.42 -8.96 -6.99
C LYS A 97 -6.39 -9.26 -8.06
N LYS A 98 -5.77 -10.43 -7.97
CA LYS A 98 -4.87 -10.97 -9.00
C LYS A 98 -5.64 -11.97 -9.86
N TYR A 99 -5.91 -11.62 -11.11
CA TYR A 99 -6.50 -12.53 -12.08
C TYR A 99 -5.49 -13.61 -12.48
N ILE A 100 -5.94 -14.87 -12.51
CA ILE A 100 -5.05 -16.01 -12.80
C ILE A 100 -4.88 -16.19 -14.31
N PHE A 101 -5.97 -16.03 -15.06
CA PHE A 101 -6.03 -16.37 -16.49
C PHE A 101 -5.89 -15.16 -17.42
N ASN A 102 -5.92 -13.93 -16.90
CA ASN A 102 -5.79 -12.72 -17.71
C ASN A 102 -4.50 -11.97 -17.35
N LYS A 103 -3.51 -12.02 -18.25
CA LYS A 103 -2.19 -11.36 -18.08
C LYS A 103 -2.28 -9.82 -18.12
N GLN A 104 -3.29 -9.27 -18.79
CA GLN A 104 -3.47 -7.81 -18.92
C GLN A 104 -4.18 -7.19 -17.70
N LEU A 105 -5.07 -7.94 -17.03
CA LEU A 105 -5.78 -7.52 -15.81
C LEU A 105 -5.13 -8.09 -14.54
N THR A 106 -3.80 -8.06 -14.45
CA THR A 106 -3.08 -8.75 -13.37
C THR A 106 -3.28 -8.14 -11.98
N LEU A 107 -3.70 -6.87 -11.90
CA LEU A 107 -3.84 -6.11 -10.65
C LEU A 107 -5.02 -5.13 -10.72
N VAL A 108 -6.15 -5.54 -10.16
CA VAL A 108 -7.37 -4.71 -10.05
C VAL A 108 -7.70 -4.52 -8.57
N GLN A 109 -8.12 -3.31 -8.20
CA GLN A 109 -8.56 -2.98 -6.85
C GLN A 109 -10.09 -2.99 -6.82
#